data_AF-A0A078A5R8-F1
#
_entry.id   AF-A0A078A5R8-F1
#
_cell.length_a   1.000
_cell.length_b   1.000
_cell.length_c   1.000
_cell.angle_alpha   90.00
_cell.angle_beta   90.00
_cell.angle_gamma   90.00
#
_symmetry.space_group_name_H-M   'P 1'
#
loop_
_entity.id
_entity.type
_entity.pdbx_description
1 polymer ?
#
loop_
_entity_poly.entity_id
_entity_poly.type
_entity_poly.pdbx_seq_one_letter_code
_entity_poly.pdbx_strand_id
1 'polypeptide(L)'
;MDQEVKRGPSGRNTHQAVYYNDQVIIVGGADEFQKYKNNPDLLIYETKKSHWKIIKNNGRFSLERSGHSCFIYNDQLYVFGGISIHNGCYLNDIGKLDLSILKNQTQDQDMSTQFVAFNPIELTDQAKIEQPSLRSAHAFSLIERKNTLKQSVQFWIFGGAQMLNFFNDMYYFDFDMMHWNKVNYNAQRSVAIPTPRAAHTMVYYESNRSFYAFGGGNSHQMFNDLFIYDIDSKCWLMPSIGGEFPSPRAGHSATKIDEKYFCIFGGGDLRTVFNDTFLFDVENNNWIKIKPFGQQPDRRCGHTATRVNDSKILIFGGGDVDGELFADLYSLDISQMVSVQKNFNRKVNEEFKQSDQTDKSSRSSRRRARKKQIQNNQSKQMTQKHSEIQKIKLQLHEQQEYFSKQFKLFSNLLQDMQNKNDYYFNKYNQQLNELEQQISENNNNNINNSIHSGLDRSFSDFSDSEPSLIKSSSTSSIDQQQLQL
;
A
#
# COMPACT_ATOMS: atom_id res chain seq x y z
N MET A 1 4.84 34.12 10.34
CA MET A 1 4.97 32.73 9.88
C MET A 1 4.10 31.74 10.66
N ASP A 2 3.31 32.16 11.66
CA ASP A 2 2.55 31.24 12.54
C ASP A 2 1.03 31.14 12.30
N GLN A 3 0.58 31.12 11.04
CA GLN A 3 -0.85 30.87 10.72
C GLN A 3 -1.16 29.43 10.28
N GLU A 4 -0.16 28.62 9.92
CA GLU A 4 -0.40 27.26 9.39
C GLU A 4 -0.71 26.23 10.51
N VAL A 5 -0.24 26.42 11.75
CA VAL A 5 -0.45 25.45 12.86
C VAL A 5 -1.92 25.33 13.31
N LYS A 6 -2.79 26.29 12.93
CA LYS A 6 -4.24 26.21 13.22
C LYS A 6 -5.05 25.43 12.18
N ARG A 7 -4.52 25.21 10.98
CA ARG A 7 -5.20 24.42 9.93
C ARG A 7 -4.59 23.02 9.94
N GLY A 8 -5.44 21.99 9.96
CA GLY A 8 -5.00 20.60 9.89
C GLY A 8 -4.17 20.32 8.62
N PRO A 9 -3.63 19.10 8.47
CA PRO A 9 -2.82 18.73 7.32
C PRO A 9 -3.56 18.92 5.99
N SER A 10 -2.80 19.12 4.91
CA SER A 10 -3.34 19.11 3.54
C SER A 10 -3.99 17.77 3.20
N GLY A 11 -4.90 17.83 2.23
CA GLY A 11 -5.56 16.65 1.69
C GLY A 11 -4.55 15.69 1.09
N ARG A 12 -4.69 14.40 1.40
CA ARG A 12 -3.71 13.38 0.98
C ARG A 12 -4.30 12.00 0.82
N ASN A 13 -3.72 11.21 -0.08
CA ASN A 13 -4.04 9.80 -0.24
C ASN A 13 -2.80 8.92 -0.06
N THR A 14 -3.00 7.61 -0.03
CA THR A 14 -1.97 6.56 -0.04
C THR A 14 -0.89 6.71 1.06
N HIS A 15 -1.24 7.43 2.12
CA HIS A 15 -0.51 7.54 3.38
C HIS A 15 -0.81 6.32 4.26
N GLN A 16 -0.08 6.18 5.36
CA GLN A 16 -0.40 5.22 6.41
C GLN A 16 -0.69 5.94 7.73
N ALA A 17 -1.52 5.32 8.56
CA ALA A 17 -1.90 5.86 9.86
C ALA A 17 -1.92 4.77 10.94
N VAL A 18 -1.26 5.04 12.05
CA VAL A 18 -1.16 4.14 13.20
C VAL A 18 -1.63 4.84 14.46
N TYR A 19 -2.13 4.08 15.43
CA TYR A 19 -2.59 4.62 16.71
C TYR A 19 -1.62 4.27 17.84
N TYR A 20 -1.24 5.26 18.65
CA TYR A 20 -0.30 5.11 19.75
C TYR A 20 -0.53 6.18 20.81
N ASN A 21 -0.69 5.77 22.08
CA ASN A 21 -0.87 6.67 23.23
C ASN A 21 -1.86 7.83 22.99
N ASP A 22 -3.10 7.51 22.60
CA ASP A 22 -4.14 8.51 22.32
C ASP A 22 -3.85 9.44 21.14
N GLN A 23 -2.90 9.07 20.27
CA GLN A 23 -2.54 9.83 19.08
C GLN A 23 -2.67 8.96 17.84
N VAL A 24 -3.21 9.54 16.75
CA VAL A 24 -3.07 8.96 15.41
C VAL A 24 -1.87 9.60 14.75
N ILE A 25 -0.91 8.80 14.34
CA ILE A 25 0.31 9.23 13.65
C ILE A 25 0.14 8.87 12.17
N ILE A 26 0.22 9.88 11.30
CA ILE A 26 0.11 9.74 9.85
C ILE A 26 1.47 9.96 9.21
N VAL A 27 1.85 9.04 8.31
CA VAL A 27 3.14 9.02 7.63
C VAL A 27 2.93 9.03 6.12
N GLY A 28 3.66 9.90 5.43
CA GLY A 28 3.73 9.99 3.98
C GLY A 28 2.41 10.32 3.29
N GLY A 29 2.21 9.73 2.11
CA GLY A 29 1.14 10.01 1.17
C GLY A 29 1.49 11.08 0.14
N ALA A 30 0.68 11.15 -0.92
CA ALA A 30 0.74 12.22 -1.90
C ALA A 30 -0.28 13.31 -1.54
N ASP A 31 0.10 14.58 -1.68
CA ASP A 31 -0.75 15.74 -1.43
C ASP A 31 -0.93 16.63 -2.68
N GLU A 32 -1.94 17.50 -2.68
CA GLU A 32 -2.34 18.29 -3.86
C GLU A 32 -1.28 19.29 -4.33
N PHE A 33 -0.39 19.70 -3.41
CA PHE A 33 0.54 20.80 -3.66
C PHE A 33 1.97 20.34 -3.92
N GLN A 34 2.26 19.03 -3.85
CA GLN A 34 3.64 18.52 -3.71
C GLN A 34 4.43 19.34 -2.67
N LYS A 35 3.75 19.85 -1.63
CA LYS A 35 4.31 20.87 -0.72
C LYS A 35 5.46 20.30 0.10
N TYR A 36 5.48 18.97 0.24
CA TYR A 36 6.47 18.21 1.00
C TYR A 36 7.65 17.73 0.14
N LYS A 37 8.21 18.61 -0.69
CA LYS A 37 9.41 18.34 -1.49
C LYS A 37 10.71 18.16 -0.67
N ASN A 38 10.66 18.34 0.66
CA ASN A 38 11.80 18.15 1.56
C ASN A 38 11.35 17.58 2.93
N ASN A 39 11.38 16.25 3.07
CA ASN A 39 11.16 15.41 4.25
C ASN A 39 9.82 15.66 4.97
N PRO A 40 8.75 14.86 4.73
CA PRO A 40 7.43 15.20 5.19
C PRO A 40 7.40 15.04 6.69
N ASP A 41 6.88 16.07 7.32
CA ASP A 41 6.67 16.12 8.74
C ASP A 41 5.75 14.98 9.18
N LEU A 42 5.98 14.51 10.40
CA LEU A 42 5.13 13.56 11.08
C LEU A 42 3.83 14.28 11.48
N LEU A 43 2.71 13.83 10.93
CA LEU A 43 1.41 14.37 11.27
C LEU A 43 0.83 13.61 12.45
N ILE A 44 0.40 14.33 13.47
CA ILE A 44 -0.13 13.74 14.70
C ILE A 44 -1.50 14.34 15.00
N TYR A 45 -2.51 13.51 15.15
CA TYR A 45 -3.81 13.89 15.66
C TYR A 45 -3.97 13.42 17.11
N GLU A 46 -4.02 14.35 18.05
CA GLU A 46 -4.28 14.07 19.46
C GLU A 46 -5.78 13.81 19.68
N THR A 47 -6.16 12.54 19.81
CA THR A 47 -7.58 12.11 19.81
C THR A 47 -8.38 12.69 20.98
N LYS A 48 -7.76 12.87 22.16
CA LYS A 48 -8.40 13.44 23.36
C LYS A 48 -8.64 14.95 23.25
N LYS A 49 -7.80 15.66 22.51
CA LYS A 49 -7.85 17.13 22.36
C LYS A 49 -8.50 17.57 21.05
N SER A 50 -8.69 16.64 20.12
CA SER A 50 -9.10 16.91 18.75
C SER A 50 -8.21 17.96 18.08
N HIS A 51 -6.89 17.81 18.25
CA HIS A 51 -5.90 18.79 17.82
C HIS A 51 -4.85 18.15 16.92
N TRP A 52 -4.45 18.89 15.89
CA TRP A 52 -3.40 18.49 14.95
C TRP A 52 -2.06 19.08 15.35
N LYS A 53 -1.02 18.25 15.26
CA LYS A 53 0.39 18.60 15.44
C LYS A 53 1.17 18.14 14.24
N ILE A 54 2.19 18.90 13.90
CA ILE A 54 3.12 18.61 12.82
C ILE A 54 4.51 18.62 13.45
N ILE A 55 5.22 17.50 13.40
CA ILE A 55 6.57 17.39 13.95
C ILE A 55 7.56 17.15 12.81
N LYS A 56 8.58 18.00 12.73
CA LYS A 56 9.54 17.96 11.64
C LYS A 56 10.42 16.71 11.71
N ASN A 57 10.64 16.05 10.58
CA ASN A 57 11.58 14.93 10.47
C ASN A 57 12.96 15.41 9.99
N ASN A 58 13.98 15.32 10.84
CA ASN A 58 15.38 15.58 10.49
C ASN A 58 16.19 14.28 10.34
N GLY A 59 15.51 13.14 10.26
CA GLY A 59 16.12 11.85 10.07
C GLY A 59 16.65 11.63 8.65
N ARG A 60 17.52 10.62 8.49
CA ARG A 60 18.11 10.23 7.20
C ARG A 60 17.19 9.36 6.34
N PHE A 61 16.10 8.86 6.91
CA PHE A 61 15.13 8.05 6.19
C PHE A 61 13.99 8.92 5.65
N SER A 62 13.79 8.86 4.33
CA SER A 62 12.78 9.67 3.66
C SER A 62 11.37 9.15 3.93
N LEU A 63 10.51 10.02 4.41
CA LEU A 63 9.07 9.75 4.54
C LEU A 63 8.27 10.25 3.32
N GLU A 64 8.92 10.80 2.29
CA GLU A 64 8.32 11.26 1.03
C GLU A 64 7.89 10.06 0.16
N ARG A 65 6.92 9.30 0.64
CA ARG A 65 6.53 8.06 0.01
C ARG A 65 5.04 7.78 0.13
N SER A 66 4.52 7.07 -0.86
CA SER A 66 3.14 6.58 -0.88
C SER A 66 3.07 5.07 -1.05
N GLY A 67 1.94 4.47 -0.65
CA GLY A 67 1.72 3.03 -0.77
C GLY A 67 2.73 2.19 0.00
N HIS A 68 3.32 2.75 1.06
CA HIS A 68 4.23 2.06 1.97
C HIS A 68 3.43 1.33 3.07
N SER A 69 4.11 0.48 3.83
CA SER A 69 3.58 -0.09 5.08
C SER A 69 4.07 0.71 6.27
N CYS A 70 3.24 0.80 7.32
CA CYS A 70 3.60 1.47 8.56
C CYS A 70 2.97 0.78 9.76
N PHE A 71 3.74 0.55 10.82
CA PHE A 71 3.28 -0.17 12.00
C PHE A 71 4.12 0.18 13.23
N ILE A 72 3.62 -0.16 14.42
CA ILE A 72 4.29 0.09 15.69
C ILE A 72 4.63 -1.22 16.37
N TYR A 73 5.85 -1.30 16.91
CA TYR A 73 6.28 -2.38 17.78
C TYR A 73 7.33 -1.86 18.78
N ASN A 74 7.22 -2.23 20.06
CA ASN A 74 8.15 -1.83 21.13
C ASN A 74 8.51 -0.33 21.14
N ASP A 75 7.47 0.51 21.15
CA ASP A 75 7.60 1.98 21.10
C ASP A 75 8.41 2.50 19.89
N GLN A 76 8.50 1.72 18.81
CA GLN A 76 9.12 2.13 17.56
C GLN A 76 8.10 2.10 16.43
N LEU A 77 8.10 3.17 15.64
CA LEU A 77 7.34 3.30 14.41
C LEU A 77 8.20 2.83 13.25
N TYR A 78 7.74 1.82 12.52
CA TYR A 78 8.43 1.26 11.37
C TYR A 78 7.73 1.66 10.07
N VAL A 79 8.53 1.83 9.02
CA VAL A 79 8.08 2.11 7.66
C VAL A 79 8.82 1.20 6.69
N PHE A 80 8.09 0.58 5.76
CA PHE A 80 8.68 -0.30 4.75
C PHE A 80 8.13 -0.04 3.35
N GLY A 81 9.04 0.00 2.37
CA GLY A 81 8.71 0.05 0.95
C GLY A 81 7.94 1.30 0.53
N GLY A 82 7.12 1.17 -0.51
CA GLY A 82 6.37 2.27 -1.11
C GLY A 82 7.00 2.79 -2.39
N ILE A 83 6.49 3.92 -2.87
CA ILE A 83 7.04 4.66 -4.01
C ILE A 83 7.37 6.07 -3.54
N SER A 84 8.56 6.54 -3.89
CA SER A 84 8.99 7.91 -3.62
C SER A 84 8.15 8.89 -4.44
N ILE A 85 7.56 9.89 -3.77
CA ILE A 85 6.77 10.93 -4.46
C ILE A 85 7.66 11.93 -5.20
N HIS A 86 8.95 12.01 -4.86
CA HIS A 86 9.90 12.94 -5.47
C HIS A 86 10.39 12.46 -6.84
N ASN A 87 10.80 11.20 -6.94
CA ASN A 87 11.43 10.65 -8.15
C ASN A 87 10.69 9.44 -8.75
N GLY A 88 9.59 8.99 -8.14
CA GLY A 88 8.82 7.84 -8.63
C GLY A 88 9.53 6.50 -8.45
N CYS A 89 10.66 6.44 -7.74
CA CYS A 89 11.35 5.19 -7.50
C CYS A 89 10.59 4.33 -6.48
N TYR A 90 10.41 3.05 -6.83
CA TYR A 90 9.91 2.06 -5.89
C TYR A 90 10.98 1.75 -4.85
N LEU A 91 10.54 1.42 -3.65
CA LEU A 91 11.38 1.24 -2.47
C LEU A 91 11.14 -0.13 -1.85
N ASN A 92 12.15 -0.67 -1.19
CA ASN A 92 12.09 -1.84 -0.31
C ASN A 92 12.93 -1.64 0.96
N ASP A 93 13.32 -0.40 1.24
CA ASP A 93 14.04 -0.02 2.46
C ASP A 93 13.10 -0.09 3.68
N ILE A 94 13.70 -0.26 4.85
CA ILE A 94 13.02 -0.23 6.15
C ILE A 94 13.63 0.86 7.02
N GLY A 95 12.77 1.65 7.65
CA GLY A 95 13.15 2.73 8.55
C GLY A 95 12.41 2.63 9.86
N LYS A 96 12.97 3.24 10.90
CA LYS A 96 12.35 3.31 12.22
C LYS A 96 12.47 4.68 12.87
N LEU A 97 11.51 4.98 13.72
CA LEU A 97 11.50 6.12 14.63
C LEU A 97 11.18 5.64 16.05
N ASP A 98 11.96 6.09 17.03
CA ASP A 98 11.64 5.92 18.45
C ASP A 98 10.50 6.85 18.85
N LEU A 99 9.38 6.29 19.32
CA LEU A 99 8.21 7.02 19.77
C LEU A 99 8.22 7.31 21.28
N SER A 100 9.18 6.80 22.05
CA SER A 100 9.32 7.14 23.46
C SER A 100 9.58 8.64 23.67
N ILE A 101 10.19 9.28 22.67
CA ILE A 101 10.39 10.74 22.62
C ILE A 101 9.07 11.54 22.63
N LEU A 102 7.96 10.92 22.23
CA LEU A 102 6.63 11.53 22.29
C LEU A 102 5.96 11.36 23.66
N LYS A 103 6.39 10.36 24.45
CA LYS A 103 5.86 10.10 25.81
C LYS A 103 6.39 11.09 26.84
N ASN A 104 7.68 11.45 26.74
CA ASN A 104 8.39 12.26 27.74
C ASN A 104 8.10 13.78 27.64
N GLN A 105 7.09 14.17 26.86
CA GLN A 105 6.78 15.58 26.60
C GLN A 105 5.75 16.07 27.62
N THR A 106 6.22 16.68 28.71
CA THR A 106 5.36 17.41 29.67
C THR A 106 4.78 18.67 29.02
N GLN A 107 3.62 19.11 29.53
CA GLN A 107 2.71 20.08 28.89
C GLN A 107 3.27 21.50 28.64
N ASP A 108 4.49 21.84 29.03
CA ASP A 108 5.01 23.22 29.08
C ASP A 108 6.25 23.50 28.22
N GLN A 109 6.70 22.59 27.35
CA GLN A 109 7.81 22.88 26.44
C GLN A 109 7.31 23.54 25.15
N ASP A 110 7.98 24.63 24.75
CA ASP A 110 7.74 25.36 23.50
C ASP A 110 7.87 24.41 22.30
N MET A 111 6.72 24.06 21.71
CA MET A 111 6.56 23.03 20.68
C MET A 111 7.14 23.44 19.32
N SER A 112 7.58 24.69 19.15
CA SER A 112 8.00 25.27 17.87
C SER A 112 9.35 24.77 17.32
N THR A 113 10.12 24.01 18.12
CA THR A 113 11.49 23.54 17.77
C THR A 113 11.66 22.02 17.80
N GLN A 114 10.57 21.25 17.83
CA GLN A 114 10.65 19.79 17.97
C GLN A 114 10.91 19.08 16.64
N PHE A 115 11.90 18.18 16.65
CA PHE A 115 12.25 17.34 15.52
C PHE A 115 12.31 15.87 15.95
N VAL A 116 11.87 14.99 15.07
CA VAL A 116 12.09 13.54 15.16
C VAL A 116 13.15 13.12 14.15
N ALA A 117 13.80 11.98 14.40
CA ALA A 117 14.77 11.41 13.49
C ALA A 117 14.36 9.99 13.08
N PHE A 118 13.73 9.87 11.91
CA PHE A 118 13.57 8.59 11.24
C PHE A 118 14.90 8.11 10.66
N ASN A 119 15.32 6.91 11.05
CA ASN A 119 16.61 6.35 10.65
C ASN A 119 16.43 5.05 9.85
N PRO A 120 17.25 4.80 8.83
CA PRO A 120 17.25 3.53 8.13
C PRO A 120 17.67 2.40 9.10
N ILE A 121 17.14 1.21 8.86
CA ILE A 121 17.64 -0.02 9.49
C ILE A 121 18.63 -0.64 8.51
N GLU A 122 19.91 -0.61 8.89
CA GLU A 122 20.97 -1.26 8.13
C GLU A 122 20.89 -2.78 8.31
N LEU A 123 20.46 -3.47 7.26
CA LEU A 123 20.44 -4.92 7.21
C LEU A 123 21.77 -5.47 6.71
N THR A 124 22.22 -6.59 7.27
CA THR A 124 23.38 -7.35 6.77
C THR A 124 23.08 -7.91 5.38
N ASP A 125 24.13 -8.24 4.61
CA ASP A 125 23.94 -8.83 3.28
C ASP A 125 23.15 -10.14 3.34
N GLN A 126 23.40 -10.95 4.37
CA GLN A 126 22.65 -12.18 4.64
C GLN A 126 21.15 -11.90 4.89
N ALA A 127 20.84 -10.84 5.62
CA ALA A 127 19.46 -10.44 5.91
C ALA A 127 18.72 -9.88 4.68
N LYS A 128 19.46 -9.49 3.63
CA LYS A 128 18.93 -8.96 2.37
C LYS A 128 18.65 -10.04 1.31
N ILE A 129 19.16 -11.26 1.47
CA ILE A 129 19.03 -12.34 0.46
C ILE A 129 17.56 -12.61 0.09
N GLU A 130 16.69 -12.66 1.10
CA GLU A 130 15.25 -12.90 0.91
C GLU A 130 14.43 -11.60 1.01
N GLN A 131 15.06 -10.44 0.81
CA GLN A 131 14.35 -9.17 0.86
C GLN A 131 13.34 -9.08 -0.30
N PRO A 132 12.13 -8.58 -0.02
CA PRO A 132 11.15 -8.35 -1.07
C PRO A 132 11.68 -7.38 -2.13
N SER A 133 11.32 -7.62 -3.40
CA SER A 133 11.57 -6.68 -4.49
C SER A 133 10.98 -5.29 -4.20
N LEU A 134 11.54 -4.24 -4.82
CA LEU A 134 11.02 -2.88 -4.77
C LEU A 134 9.52 -2.87 -5.08
N ARG A 135 8.69 -2.32 -4.18
CA ARG A 135 7.23 -2.43 -4.32
C ARG A 135 6.47 -1.37 -3.55
N SER A 136 5.31 -1.00 -4.06
CA SER A 136 4.31 -0.18 -3.36
C SER A 136 2.94 -0.87 -3.37
N ALA A 137 2.01 -0.35 -2.55
CA ALA A 137 0.63 -0.80 -2.44
C ALA A 137 0.49 -2.32 -2.17
N HIS A 138 1.46 -2.89 -1.45
CA HIS A 138 1.36 -4.23 -0.87
C HIS A 138 0.46 -4.17 0.37
N ALA A 139 -0.20 -5.29 0.69
CA ALA A 139 -0.90 -5.42 1.97
C ALA A 139 0.08 -5.91 3.04
N PHE A 140 -0.22 -5.63 4.31
CA PHE A 140 0.61 -6.04 5.41
C PHE A 140 -0.19 -6.39 6.67
N SER A 141 0.43 -7.12 7.59
CA SER A 141 -0.11 -7.40 8.92
C SER A 141 1.02 -7.73 9.89
N LEU A 142 0.78 -7.54 11.18
CA LEU A 142 1.69 -7.96 12.24
C LEU A 142 1.17 -9.21 12.93
N ILE A 143 2.10 -10.10 13.27
CA ILE A 143 1.86 -11.19 14.23
C ILE A 143 2.75 -10.95 15.44
N GLU A 144 2.13 -10.71 16.60
CA GLU A 144 2.82 -10.68 17.88
C GLU A 144 2.67 -12.04 18.58
N ARG A 145 3.78 -12.76 18.77
CA ARG A 145 3.80 -14.00 19.55
C ARG A 145 4.26 -13.68 20.96
N LYS A 146 3.34 -13.84 21.93
CA LYS A 146 3.65 -13.70 23.35
C LYS A 146 3.81 -15.08 23.96
N ASN A 147 5.04 -15.49 24.22
CA ASN A 147 5.33 -16.64 25.08
C ASN A 147 5.77 -16.16 26.46
N THR A 148 5.72 -17.04 27.46
CA THR A 148 6.08 -16.73 28.86
C THR A 148 7.50 -16.16 29.05
N LEU A 149 8.39 -16.39 28.08
CA LEU A 149 9.80 -15.99 28.14
C LEU A 149 10.18 -14.88 27.16
N LYS A 150 9.40 -14.65 26.10
CA LYS A 150 9.76 -13.72 25.02
C LYS A 150 8.53 -13.28 24.23
N GLN A 151 8.50 -11.98 23.91
CA GLN A 151 7.64 -11.45 22.87
C GLN A 151 8.45 -11.37 21.57
N SER A 152 7.97 -12.02 20.52
CA SER A 152 8.53 -11.88 19.18
C SER A 152 7.47 -11.30 18.24
N VAL A 153 7.90 -10.52 17.26
CA VAL A 153 7.01 -9.95 16.25
C VAL A 153 7.48 -10.32 14.86
N GLN A 154 6.52 -10.59 14.00
CA GLN A 154 6.75 -10.80 12.58
C GLN A 154 5.93 -9.79 11.79
N PHE A 155 6.59 -9.10 10.86
CA PHE A 155 5.95 -8.19 9.93
C PHE A 155 5.76 -8.87 8.58
N TRP A 156 4.51 -9.15 8.24
CA TRP A 156 4.15 -9.87 7.02
C TRP A 156 3.69 -8.91 5.95
N ILE A 157 4.13 -9.13 4.71
CA ILE A 157 3.66 -8.40 3.53
C ILE A 157 3.20 -9.38 2.45
N PHE A 158 2.21 -8.97 1.67
CA PHE A 158 1.69 -9.74 0.55
C PHE A 158 1.44 -8.85 -0.67
N GLY A 159 1.87 -9.32 -1.84
CA GLY A 159 1.66 -8.68 -3.13
C GLY A 159 2.31 -7.31 -3.27
N GLY A 160 1.58 -6.37 -3.89
CA GLY A 160 2.07 -5.05 -4.29
C GLY A 160 2.44 -5.00 -5.78
N ALA A 161 3.02 -3.88 -6.20
CA ALA A 161 3.47 -3.71 -7.59
C ALA A 161 4.77 -2.92 -7.70
N GLN A 162 5.47 -3.17 -8.81
CA GLN A 162 6.54 -2.37 -9.37
C GLN A 162 6.19 -2.04 -10.82
N MET A 163 5.78 -0.81 -11.08
CA MET A 163 5.24 -0.38 -12.37
C MET A 163 4.05 -1.26 -12.79
N LEU A 164 4.15 -1.98 -13.92
CA LEU A 164 3.13 -2.90 -14.42
C LEU A 164 3.30 -4.34 -13.90
N ASN A 165 4.40 -4.62 -13.17
CA ASN A 165 4.63 -5.93 -12.57
C ASN A 165 3.92 -5.99 -11.21
N PHE A 166 2.89 -6.82 -11.11
CA PHE A 166 2.18 -7.07 -9.86
C PHE A 166 2.73 -8.34 -9.21
N PHE A 167 2.73 -8.39 -7.89
CA PHE A 167 3.23 -9.52 -7.12
C PHE A 167 2.10 -10.29 -6.42
N ASN A 168 2.31 -11.58 -6.18
CA ASN A 168 1.53 -12.45 -5.28
C ASN A 168 2.44 -13.30 -4.36
N ASP A 169 3.68 -12.85 -4.18
CA ASP A 169 4.59 -13.40 -3.19
C ASP A 169 4.26 -12.84 -1.80
N MET A 170 4.68 -13.57 -0.78
CA MET A 170 4.50 -13.20 0.62
C MET A 170 5.82 -13.36 1.33
N TYR A 171 6.12 -12.40 2.21
CA TYR A 171 7.33 -12.38 3.01
C TYR A 171 6.97 -12.03 4.44
N TYR A 172 7.85 -12.39 5.36
CA TYR A 172 7.84 -11.80 6.69
C TYR A 172 9.23 -11.39 7.14
N PHE A 173 9.30 -10.25 7.83
CA PHE A 173 10.49 -9.81 8.53
C PHE A 173 10.43 -10.30 9.97
N ASP A 174 11.46 -11.04 10.38
CA ASP A 174 11.64 -11.50 11.76
C ASP A 174 12.49 -10.48 12.51
N PHE A 175 11.90 -9.82 13.51
CA PHE A 175 12.56 -8.77 14.29
C PHE A 175 13.55 -9.30 15.33
N ASP A 176 13.47 -10.58 15.69
CA ASP A 176 14.46 -11.18 16.57
C ASP A 176 15.75 -11.49 15.83
N MET A 177 15.60 -11.99 14.60
CA MET A 177 16.71 -12.41 13.77
C MET A 177 17.15 -11.33 12.76
N MET A 178 16.41 -10.22 12.69
CA MET A 178 16.65 -9.07 11.81
C MET A 178 16.82 -9.46 10.34
N HIS A 179 15.96 -10.35 9.83
CA HIS A 179 16.02 -10.79 8.43
C HIS A 179 14.65 -11.04 7.81
N TRP A 180 14.63 -10.96 6.48
CA TRP A 180 13.48 -11.34 5.67
C TRP A 180 13.42 -12.84 5.41
N ASN A 181 12.22 -13.38 5.36
CA ASN A 181 11.93 -14.74 4.95
C ASN A 181 10.86 -14.72 3.87
N LYS A 182 11.13 -15.40 2.75
CA LYS A 182 10.11 -15.68 1.75
C LYS A 182 9.23 -16.84 2.19
N VAL A 183 7.92 -16.68 2.00
CA VAL A 183 6.95 -17.71 2.35
C VAL A 183 6.78 -18.66 1.18
N ASN A 184 7.09 -19.93 1.42
CA ASN A 184 6.86 -21.00 0.44
C ASN A 184 5.49 -21.64 0.70
N TYR A 185 4.55 -21.38 -0.19
CA TYR A 185 3.21 -21.95 -0.12
C TYR A 185 3.22 -23.45 -0.44
N ASN A 186 2.31 -24.20 0.18
CA ASN A 186 2.02 -25.56 -0.26
C ASN A 186 1.09 -25.51 -1.47
N ALA A 187 1.68 -25.38 -2.66
CA ALA A 187 0.93 -25.26 -3.92
C ALA A 187 0.04 -26.48 -4.23
N GLN A 188 0.44 -27.68 -3.79
CA GLN A 188 -0.34 -28.91 -4.02
C GLN A 188 -1.63 -28.97 -3.19
N ARG A 189 -1.64 -28.32 -2.01
CA ARG A 189 -2.80 -28.30 -1.09
C ARG A 189 -3.58 -27.00 -1.14
N SER A 190 -3.03 -25.95 -1.75
CA SER A 190 -3.72 -24.68 -1.92
C SER A 190 -4.86 -24.84 -2.93
N VAL A 191 -6.05 -24.39 -2.57
CA VAL A 191 -7.24 -24.46 -3.43
C VAL A 191 -7.11 -23.48 -4.60
N ALA A 192 -6.60 -22.28 -4.31
CA ALA A 192 -6.31 -21.25 -5.29
C ALA A 192 -5.28 -20.29 -4.70
N ILE A 193 -4.34 -19.83 -5.52
CA ILE A 193 -3.37 -18.80 -5.14
C ILE A 193 -3.92 -17.46 -5.65
N PRO A 194 -3.93 -16.39 -4.83
CA PRO A 194 -4.42 -15.11 -5.31
C PRO A 194 -3.62 -14.63 -6.52
N THR A 195 -4.32 -14.08 -7.50
CA THR A 195 -3.70 -13.41 -8.64
C THR A 195 -2.80 -12.26 -8.18
N PRO A 196 -1.70 -11.97 -8.89
CA PRO A 196 -0.86 -10.82 -8.58
C PRO A 196 -1.67 -9.52 -8.52
N ARG A 197 -1.47 -8.76 -7.44
CA ARG A 197 -2.36 -7.66 -7.07
C ARG A 197 -1.69 -6.60 -6.19
N ALA A 198 -2.17 -5.37 -6.31
CA ALA A 198 -1.81 -4.25 -5.44
C ALA A 198 -3.08 -3.56 -4.91
N ALA A 199 -2.90 -2.68 -3.92
CA ALA A 199 -3.95 -1.90 -3.27
C ALA A 199 -5.12 -2.76 -2.73
N HIS A 200 -4.81 -3.99 -2.34
CA HIS A 200 -5.67 -4.90 -1.59
C HIS A 200 -5.42 -4.71 -0.09
N THR A 201 -6.24 -5.35 0.74
CA THR A 201 -6.06 -5.36 2.20
C THR A 201 -5.78 -6.77 2.71
N MET A 202 -5.11 -6.85 3.86
CA MET A 202 -4.83 -8.11 4.55
C MET A 202 -5.06 -7.91 6.06
N VAL A 203 -5.81 -8.81 6.69
CA VAL A 203 -6.11 -8.77 8.13
C VAL A 203 -5.78 -10.12 8.78
N TYR A 204 -5.05 -10.10 9.88
CA TYR A 204 -4.68 -11.30 10.63
C TYR A 204 -5.68 -11.64 11.76
N TYR A 205 -6.02 -12.93 11.86
CA TYR A 205 -6.81 -13.49 12.95
C TYR A 205 -6.00 -14.52 13.73
N GLU A 206 -5.86 -14.29 15.03
CA GLU A 206 -5.10 -15.17 15.93
C GLU A 206 -5.91 -16.44 16.25
N SER A 207 -7.24 -16.32 16.35
CA SER A 207 -8.14 -17.43 16.70
C SER A 207 -8.00 -18.66 15.79
N ASN A 208 -7.69 -18.44 14.51
CA ASN A 208 -7.47 -19.47 13.51
C ASN A 208 -6.13 -19.32 12.77
N ARG A 209 -5.23 -18.49 13.28
CA ARG A 209 -3.86 -18.27 12.76
C ARG A 209 -3.83 -18.06 11.24
N SER A 210 -4.73 -17.22 10.74
CA SER A 210 -4.94 -17.03 9.31
C SER A 210 -4.97 -15.55 8.89
N PHE A 211 -4.49 -15.26 7.69
CA PHE A 211 -4.64 -13.96 7.05
C PHE A 211 -5.82 -13.96 6.09
N TYR A 212 -6.60 -12.88 6.11
CA TYR A 212 -7.72 -12.64 5.20
C TYR A 212 -7.31 -11.55 4.21
N ALA A 213 -7.14 -11.90 2.94
CA ALA A 213 -6.74 -10.97 1.88
C ALA A 213 -7.92 -10.67 0.95
N PHE A 214 -8.30 -9.39 0.83
CA PHE A 214 -9.50 -8.98 0.09
C PHE A 214 -9.21 -7.95 -1.00
N GLY A 215 -9.79 -8.19 -2.18
CA GLY A 215 -9.84 -7.24 -3.29
C GLY A 215 -8.49 -6.86 -3.87
N GLY A 216 -8.32 -5.57 -4.16
CA GLY A 216 -7.20 -5.00 -4.90
C GLY A 216 -7.39 -5.08 -6.40
N GLY A 217 -6.30 -4.93 -7.15
CA GLY A 217 -6.36 -5.03 -8.61
C GLY A 217 -5.00 -5.20 -9.26
N ASN A 218 -5.06 -5.38 -10.57
CA ASN A 218 -3.93 -5.34 -11.47
C ASN A 218 -4.23 -4.44 -12.67
N SER A 219 -3.38 -4.47 -13.70
CA SER A 219 -3.54 -3.67 -14.92
C SER A 219 -4.82 -3.98 -15.71
N HIS A 220 -5.49 -5.11 -15.45
CA HIS A 220 -6.65 -5.57 -16.23
C HIS A 220 -7.96 -5.34 -15.49
N GLN A 221 -7.98 -5.60 -14.17
CA GLN A 221 -9.21 -5.57 -13.39
C GLN A 221 -8.97 -5.32 -11.91
N MET A 222 -10.04 -4.90 -11.25
CA MET A 222 -10.15 -4.89 -9.80
C MET A 222 -10.86 -6.18 -9.35
N PHE A 223 -10.56 -6.62 -8.14
CA PHE A 223 -11.05 -7.88 -7.58
C PHE A 223 -12.01 -7.62 -6.41
N ASN A 224 -12.90 -8.58 -6.17
CA ASN A 224 -13.73 -8.70 -4.96
C ASN A 224 -13.64 -10.12 -4.36
N ASP A 225 -12.59 -10.86 -4.69
CA ASP A 225 -12.31 -12.16 -4.10
C ASP A 225 -11.74 -11.99 -2.67
N LEU A 226 -12.02 -12.97 -1.84
CA LEU A 226 -11.48 -13.11 -0.49
C LEU A 226 -10.71 -14.42 -0.42
N PHE A 227 -9.43 -14.33 -0.05
CA PHE A 227 -8.59 -15.49 0.19
C PHE A 227 -8.20 -15.57 1.66
N ILE A 228 -8.05 -16.80 2.15
CA ILE A 228 -7.56 -17.08 3.49
C ILE A 228 -6.22 -17.78 3.35
N TYR A 229 -5.15 -17.20 3.89
CA TYR A 229 -3.88 -17.90 4.06
C TYR A 229 -3.80 -18.48 5.47
N ASP A 230 -3.84 -19.81 5.57
CA ASP A 230 -3.65 -20.53 6.81
C ASP A 230 -2.16 -20.77 7.06
N ILE A 231 -1.64 -20.25 8.17
CA ILE A 231 -0.20 -20.23 8.46
C ILE A 231 0.32 -21.64 8.74
N ASP A 232 -0.48 -22.47 9.42
CA ASP A 232 -0.04 -23.77 9.91
C ASP A 232 0.07 -24.80 8.77
N SER A 233 -0.91 -24.81 7.87
CA SER A 233 -0.89 -25.63 6.65
C SER A 233 -0.08 -25.00 5.51
N LYS A 234 0.23 -23.71 5.60
CA LYS A 234 0.89 -22.90 4.54
C LYS A 234 0.10 -22.91 3.23
N CYS A 235 -1.22 -22.93 3.32
CA CYS A 235 -2.11 -23.06 2.17
C CYS A 235 -2.96 -21.81 1.99
N TRP A 236 -3.19 -21.46 0.72
CA TRP A 236 -4.24 -20.54 0.35
C TRP A 236 -5.56 -21.28 0.16
N LEU A 237 -6.60 -20.78 0.81
CA LEU A 237 -7.96 -21.28 0.77
C LEU A 237 -8.87 -20.22 0.15
N MET A 238 -9.89 -20.68 -0.57
CA MET A 238 -10.97 -19.84 -1.07
C MET A 238 -12.27 -20.25 -0.37
N PRO A 239 -12.69 -19.54 0.69
CA PRO A 239 -13.89 -19.89 1.44
C PRO A 239 -15.15 -19.75 0.59
N SER A 240 -16.17 -20.56 0.90
CA SER A 240 -17.52 -20.30 0.39
C SER A 240 -18.10 -19.12 1.16
N ILE A 241 -18.30 -18.01 0.45
CA ILE A 241 -18.75 -16.76 1.04
C ILE A 241 -20.27 -16.62 0.93
N GLY A 242 -20.90 -16.13 1.99
CA GLY A 242 -22.30 -15.72 2.01
C GLY A 242 -22.47 -14.19 2.02
N GLY A 243 -23.74 -13.75 1.93
CA GLY A 243 -24.14 -12.39 2.28
C GLY A 243 -24.16 -11.40 1.12
N GLU A 244 -24.09 -10.11 1.43
CA GLU A 244 -24.04 -9.04 0.42
C GLU A 244 -22.58 -8.72 0.10
N PHE A 245 -22.14 -9.15 -1.08
CA PHE A 245 -20.74 -9.04 -1.50
C PHE A 245 -20.38 -7.60 -1.87
N PRO A 246 -19.23 -7.10 -1.40
CA PRO A 246 -18.71 -5.84 -1.90
C PRO A 246 -18.37 -5.95 -3.40
N SER A 247 -18.66 -4.89 -4.15
CA SER A 247 -18.21 -4.78 -5.55
C SER A 247 -16.68 -4.79 -5.66
N PRO A 248 -16.10 -5.18 -6.81
CA PRO A 248 -14.66 -5.12 -7.06
C PRO A 248 -14.05 -3.78 -6.67
N ARG A 249 -12.95 -3.81 -5.93
CA ARG A 249 -12.37 -2.58 -5.37
C ARG A 249 -10.89 -2.68 -5.03
N ALA A 250 -10.19 -1.59 -5.26
CA ALA A 250 -8.84 -1.33 -4.76
C ALA A 250 -8.81 -0.05 -3.93
N GLY A 251 -7.76 0.12 -3.12
CA GLY A 251 -7.57 1.30 -2.28
C GLY A 251 -8.64 1.49 -1.21
N HIS A 252 -9.34 0.42 -0.85
CA HIS A 252 -10.24 0.39 0.31
C HIS A 252 -9.42 0.16 1.58
N SER A 253 -9.98 0.53 2.73
CA SER A 253 -9.40 0.18 4.03
C SER A 253 -10.01 -1.11 4.57
N ALA A 254 -9.25 -1.83 5.41
CA ALA A 254 -9.75 -2.93 6.22
C ALA A 254 -9.24 -2.78 7.65
N THR A 255 -10.13 -2.85 8.63
CA THR A 255 -9.82 -2.64 10.04
C THR A 255 -10.42 -3.77 10.87
N LYS A 256 -9.58 -4.49 11.61
CA LYS A 256 -10.04 -5.52 12.56
C LYS A 256 -10.82 -4.88 13.72
N ILE A 257 -12.05 -5.35 13.93
CA ILE A 257 -12.90 -4.91 15.05
C ILE A 257 -12.66 -5.81 16.27
N ASP A 258 -12.70 -7.12 16.09
CA ASP A 258 -12.47 -8.11 17.14
C ASP A 258 -12.07 -9.45 16.50
N GLU A 259 -12.07 -10.56 17.25
CA GLU A 259 -11.80 -11.90 16.70
C GLU A 259 -12.96 -12.49 15.88
N LYS A 260 -14.05 -11.74 15.70
CA LYS A 260 -15.20 -12.14 14.90
C LYS A 260 -15.38 -11.29 13.63
N TYR A 261 -15.13 -10.00 13.69
CA TYR A 261 -15.42 -9.04 12.63
C TYR A 261 -14.22 -8.20 12.22
N PHE A 262 -14.10 -7.96 10.91
CA PHE A 262 -13.36 -6.82 10.37
C PHE A 262 -14.26 -5.98 9.48
N CYS A 263 -13.99 -4.69 9.45
CA CYS A 263 -14.72 -3.71 8.65
C CYS A 263 -13.92 -3.36 7.40
N ILE A 264 -14.57 -3.22 6.26
CA ILE A 264 -14.01 -2.53 5.09
C ILE A 264 -14.80 -1.26 4.79
N PHE A 265 -14.11 -0.24 4.30
CA PHE A 265 -14.74 1.02 3.89
C PHE A 265 -14.17 1.53 2.56
N GLY A 266 -15.07 2.03 1.71
CA GLY A 266 -14.74 2.74 0.48
C GLY A 266 -13.92 1.93 -0.52
N GLY A 267 -12.91 2.58 -1.10
CA GLY A 267 -12.17 2.09 -2.26
C GLY A 267 -12.94 2.33 -3.56
N GLY A 268 -12.45 1.78 -4.67
CA GLY A 268 -13.12 1.96 -5.95
C GLY A 268 -12.69 0.96 -6.99
N ASP A 269 -13.49 0.85 -8.05
CA ASP A 269 -13.04 0.27 -9.30
C ASP A 269 -12.57 1.37 -10.28
N LEU A 270 -12.33 1.01 -11.54
CA LEU A 270 -11.89 1.95 -12.58
C LEU A 270 -12.97 3.00 -12.96
N ARG A 271 -14.20 2.89 -12.45
CA ARG A 271 -15.35 3.71 -12.83
C ARG A 271 -15.99 4.41 -11.64
N THR A 272 -16.04 3.73 -10.49
CA THR A 272 -16.81 4.16 -9.33
C THR A 272 -15.95 4.10 -8.09
N VAL A 273 -15.91 5.19 -7.35
CA VAL A 273 -15.41 5.21 -5.97
C VAL A 273 -16.61 5.02 -5.02
N PHE A 274 -16.39 4.25 -3.97
CA PHE A 274 -17.40 3.84 -3.02
C PHE A 274 -17.24 4.58 -1.68
N ASN A 275 -18.35 4.68 -0.94
CA ASN A 275 -18.42 5.06 0.46
C ASN A 275 -19.26 4.05 1.27
N ASP A 276 -19.42 2.84 0.73
CA ASP A 276 -20.12 1.76 1.43
C ASP A 276 -19.22 1.17 2.52
N THR A 277 -19.87 0.59 3.52
CA THR A 277 -19.22 -0.04 4.66
C THR A 277 -19.71 -1.48 4.77
N PHE A 278 -18.79 -2.43 4.90
CA PHE A 278 -19.13 -3.83 5.12
C PHE A 278 -18.41 -4.37 6.34
N LEU A 279 -19.06 -5.28 7.05
CA LEU A 279 -18.45 -6.19 7.99
C LEU A 279 -18.26 -7.55 7.34
N PHE A 280 -17.15 -8.20 7.64
CA PHE A 280 -16.97 -9.62 7.37
C PHE A 280 -17.03 -10.40 8.68
N ASP A 281 -17.95 -11.35 8.76
CA ASP A 281 -18.06 -12.33 9.84
C ASP A 281 -17.10 -13.49 9.57
N VAL A 282 -16.00 -13.56 10.30
CA VAL A 282 -14.94 -14.56 10.12
C VAL A 282 -15.40 -15.97 10.46
N GLU A 283 -16.26 -16.12 11.47
CA GLU A 283 -16.78 -17.42 11.89
C GLU A 283 -17.71 -18.02 10.83
N ASN A 284 -18.52 -17.17 10.19
CA ASN A 284 -19.56 -17.59 9.26
C ASN A 284 -19.21 -17.39 7.78
N ASN A 285 -18.03 -16.83 7.49
CA ASN A 285 -17.58 -16.46 6.15
C ASN A 285 -18.64 -15.61 5.39
N ASN A 286 -19.14 -14.56 6.03
CA ASN A 286 -20.31 -13.84 5.56
C ASN A 286 -20.07 -12.32 5.48
N TRP A 287 -20.36 -11.71 4.33
CA TRP A 287 -20.36 -10.25 4.20
C TRP A 287 -21.69 -9.65 4.63
N ILE A 288 -21.60 -8.57 5.40
CA ILE A 288 -22.75 -7.84 5.92
C ILE A 288 -22.56 -6.39 5.53
N LYS A 289 -23.40 -5.89 4.62
CA LYS A 289 -23.42 -4.46 4.33
C LYS A 289 -24.06 -3.72 5.49
N ILE A 290 -23.38 -2.70 5.98
CA ILE A 290 -23.87 -1.86 7.06
C ILE A 290 -24.02 -0.43 6.57
N LYS A 291 -25.00 0.26 7.12
CA LYS A 291 -25.15 1.71 6.96
C LYS A 291 -24.79 2.36 8.29
N PRO A 292 -23.57 2.89 8.44
CA PRO A 292 -23.20 3.62 9.65
C PRO A 292 -24.17 4.77 9.95
N PHE A 293 -24.40 5.01 11.24
CA PHE A 293 -25.16 6.15 11.72
C PHE A 293 -24.34 7.44 11.62
N GLY A 294 -25.03 8.57 11.46
CA GLY A 294 -24.40 9.89 11.34
C GLY A 294 -23.99 10.25 9.91
N GLN A 295 -23.19 11.31 9.80
CA GLN A 295 -22.65 11.75 8.52
C GLN A 295 -21.59 10.75 8.04
N GLN A 296 -21.79 10.22 6.83
CA GLN A 296 -20.87 9.29 6.22
C GLN A 296 -19.78 10.07 5.47
N PRO A 297 -18.54 9.56 5.42
CA PRO A 297 -17.53 10.13 4.54
C PRO A 297 -17.99 10.04 3.08
N ASP A 298 -17.59 11.03 2.29
CA ASP A 298 -17.75 10.97 0.85
C ASP A 298 -16.96 9.80 0.23
N ARG A 299 -17.30 9.47 -1.01
CA ARG A 299 -16.66 8.41 -1.80
C ARG A 299 -15.16 8.65 -1.84
N ARG A 300 -14.37 7.67 -1.39
CA ARG A 300 -12.92 7.81 -1.31
C ARG A 300 -12.15 6.50 -1.47
N CYS A 301 -10.98 6.59 -2.09
CA CYS A 301 -9.97 5.53 -2.15
C CYS A 301 -8.62 6.06 -1.65
N GLY A 302 -7.71 5.15 -1.26
CA GLY A 302 -6.39 5.51 -0.74
C GLY A 302 -6.42 6.27 0.59
N HIS A 303 -7.51 6.16 1.35
CA HIS A 303 -7.63 6.71 2.71
C HIS A 303 -7.06 5.71 3.72
N THR A 304 -6.90 6.15 4.97
CA THR A 304 -6.61 5.25 6.09
C THR A 304 -7.83 5.10 7.00
N ALA A 305 -7.97 3.93 7.64
CA ALA A 305 -8.95 3.68 8.67
C ALA A 305 -8.28 3.03 9.89
N THR A 306 -8.11 3.81 10.95
CA THR A 306 -7.34 3.43 12.13
C THR A 306 -8.26 3.22 13.32
N ARG A 307 -8.28 2.01 13.89
CA ARG A 307 -8.98 1.76 15.15
C ARG A 307 -8.23 2.43 16.30
N VAL A 308 -8.92 3.30 17.03
CA VAL A 308 -8.33 4.07 18.15
C VAL A 308 -8.75 3.56 19.53
N ASN A 309 -9.85 2.80 19.61
CA ASN A 309 -10.28 2.08 20.81
C ASN A 309 -11.35 1.05 20.43
N ASP A 310 -12.02 0.46 21.42
CA ASP A 310 -13.08 -0.54 21.22
C ASP A 310 -14.36 0.02 20.60
N SER A 311 -14.51 1.35 20.56
CA SER A 311 -15.70 2.02 20.08
C SER A 311 -15.51 2.79 18.77
N LYS A 312 -14.28 3.10 18.35
CA LYS A 312 -14.05 4.05 17.24
C LYS A 312 -12.99 3.61 16.24
N ILE A 313 -13.31 3.80 14.97
CA ILE A 313 -12.40 3.82 13.83
C ILE A 313 -12.34 5.26 13.31
N LEU A 314 -11.14 5.81 13.12
CA LEU A 314 -10.94 7.11 12.49
C LEU A 314 -10.58 6.92 11.02
N ILE A 315 -11.30 7.60 10.14
CA ILE A 315 -11.05 7.62 8.69
C ILE A 315 -10.47 8.98 8.32
N PHE A 316 -9.29 8.98 7.69
CA PHE A 316 -8.62 10.22 7.29
C PHE A 316 -8.18 10.16 5.83
N GLY A 317 -8.40 11.28 5.14
CA GLY A 317 -7.97 11.56 3.79
C GLY A 317 -8.52 10.62 2.72
N GLY A 318 -7.67 10.29 1.74
CA GLY A 318 -8.03 9.65 0.49
C GLY A 318 -8.33 10.66 -0.62
N GLY A 319 -8.86 10.18 -1.73
CA GLY A 319 -9.37 11.02 -2.80
C GLY A 319 -10.46 10.32 -3.61
N ASP A 320 -11.09 11.06 -4.52
CA ASP A 320 -12.18 10.57 -5.37
C ASP A 320 -11.75 10.38 -6.84
N VAL A 321 -12.74 10.22 -7.73
CA VAL A 321 -12.53 10.05 -9.17
C VAL A 321 -12.10 11.33 -9.88
N ASP A 322 -12.40 12.50 -9.30
CA ASP A 322 -12.10 13.81 -9.87
C ASP A 322 -10.69 14.27 -9.48
N GLY A 323 -10.03 13.53 -8.58
CA GLY A 323 -8.67 13.75 -8.13
C GLY A 323 -8.57 14.71 -6.95
N GLU A 324 -9.70 15.09 -6.36
CA GLU A 324 -9.71 15.86 -5.11
C GLU A 324 -9.15 15.01 -3.98
N LEU A 325 -8.24 15.57 -3.17
CA LEU A 325 -7.69 14.89 -2.02
C LEU A 325 -8.32 15.44 -0.73
N PHE A 326 -8.82 14.53 0.09
CA PHE A 326 -9.52 14.92 1.30
C PHE A 326 -8.55 15.14 2.46
N ALA A 327 -8.85 16.17 3.27
CA ALA A 327 -8.18 16.49 4.55
C ALA A 327 -9.11 16.30 5.75
N ASP A 328 -10.30 15.75 5.51
CA ASP A 328 -11.33 15.55 6.52
C ASP A 328 -11.04 14.32 7.39
N LEU A 329 -11.61 14.34 8.59
CA LEU A 329 -11.48 13.28 9.58
C LEU A 329 -12.87 12.85 10.03
N TYR A 330 -13.21 11.59 9.82
CA TYR A 330 -14.45 11.00 10.28
C TYR A 330 -14.20 10.00 11.40
N SER A 331 -15.16 9.91 12.33
CA SER A 331 -15.20 8.86 13.32
C SER A 331 -16.36 7.93 13.07
N LEU A 332 -16.07 6.65 13.04
CA LEU A 332 -17.01 5.57 12.79
C LEU A 332 -17.18 4.74 14.07
N ASP A 333 -18.42 4.62 14.57
CA ASP A 333 -18.73 3.94 15.84
C ASP A 333 -18.91 2.42 15.66
N ILE A 334 -17.98 1.65 16.23
CA ILE A 334 -17.92 0.19 16.18
C ILE A 334 -19.08 -0.46 16.92
N SER A 335 -19.42 0.06 18.11
CA SER A 335 -20.43 -0.55 18.99
C SER A 335 -21.80 -0.60 18.30
N GLN A 336 -22.08 0.43 17.53
CA GLN A 336 -23.30 0.55 16.76
C GLN A 336 -23.35 -0.46 15.60
N MET A 337 -22.24 -0.66 14.88
CA MET A 337 -22.21 -1.65 13.79
C MET A 337 -22.55 -3.06 14.26
N VAL A 338 -21.92 -3.48 15.37
CA VAL A 338 -22.13 -4.81 15.94
C VAL A 338 -23.56 -4.94 16.47
N SER A 339 -24.13 -3.87 17.05
CA SER A 339 -25.52 -3.87 17.52
C SER A 339 -26.55 -3.98 16.39
N VAL A 340 -26.33 -3.28 15.27
CA VAL A 340 -27.19 -3.36 14.08
C VAL A 340 -27.23 -4.79 13.56
N GLN A 341 -26.07 -5.47 13.55
CA GLN A 341 -26.01 -6.87 13.12
C GLN A 341 -26.70 -7.83 14.08
N LYS A 342 -26.52 -7.66 15.40
CA LYS A 342 -27.25 -8.46 16.40
C LYS A 342 -28.77 -8.31 16.26
N ASN A 343 -29.24 -7.10 16.00
CA ASN A 343 -30.66 -6.81 15.79
C ASN A 343 -31.19 -7.40 14.49
N PHE A 344 -30.42 -7.34 13.40
CA PHE A 344 -30.77 -8.00 12.14
C PHE A 344 -30.91 -9.52 12.32
N ASN A 345 -29.92 -10.17 12.92
CA ASN A 345 -29.95 -11.61 13.21
C ASN A 345 -31.13 -12.01 14.09
N ARG A 346 -31.47 -11.18 15.09
CA ARG A 346 -32.64 -11.41 15.94
C ARG A 346 -33.95 -11.37 15.15
N LYS A 347 -34.14 -10.37 14.28
CA LYS A 347 -35.34 -10.26 13.42
C LYS A 347 -35.48 -11.45 12.48
N VAL A 348 -34.39 -11.84 11.82
CA VAL A 348 -34.37 -13.01 10.93
C VAL A 348 -34.76 -14.28 11.71
N ASN A 349 -34.19 -14.49 12.89
CA ASN A 349 -34.52 -15.65 13.73
C ASN A 349 -35.97 -15.63 14.25
N GLU A 350 -36.53 -14.46 14.55
CA GLU A 350 -37.95 -14.32 14.93
C GLU A 350 -38.88 -14.62 13.74
N GLU A 351 -38.55 -14.17 12.54
CA GLU A 351 -39.29 -14.50 11.30
C GLU A 351 -39.24 -16.00 10.97
N PHE A 352 -38.07 -16.64 11.10
CA PHE A 352 -37.93 -18.09 10.92
C PHE A 352 -38.75 -18.88 11.96
N LYS A 353 -38.75 -18.46 13.23
CA LYS A 353 -39.57 -19.09 14.29
C LYS A 353 -41.08 -18.91 14.06
N GLN A 354 -41.51 -17.77 13.53
CA GLN A 354 -42.91 -17.57 13.14
C GLN A 354 -43.31 -18.43 11.93
N SER A 355 -42.36 -18.68 11.01
CA SER A 355 -42.58 -19.56 9.86
C SER A 355 -42.71 -21.04 10.26
N ASP A 356 -41.96 -21.50 11.25
CA ASP A 356 -42.07 -22.88 11.78
C ASP A 356 -43.33 -23.10 12.64
N GLN A 357 -43.82 -22.08 13.33
CA GLN A 357 -45.06 -22.17 14.11
C GLN A 357 -46.32 -22.22 13.23
N THR A 358 -46.26 -21.77 11.98
CA THR A 358 -47.38 -21.78 11.03
C THR A 358 -47.38 -22.98 10.06
N ASP A 359 -46.46 -23.94 10.24
CA ASP A 359 -46.29 -25.12 9.36
C ASP A 359 -46.77 -26.45 9.97
N LYS A 360 -47.86 -26.41 10.77
CA LYS A 360 -48.60 -27.62 11.22
C LYS A 360 -49.99 -27.82 10.60
N SER A 361 -50.38 -27.07 9.56
CA SER A 361 -51.61 -27.38 8.82
C SER A 361 -51.48 -27.17 7.30
N SER A 362 -51.92 -28.17 6.54
CA SER A 362 -52.06 -28.25 5.07
C SER A 362 -50.83 -28.65 4.21
N ARG A 363 -50.43 -29.93 4.30
CA ARG A 363 -49.39 -30.53 3.44
C ARG A 363 -49.81 -30.84 1.98
N SER A 364 -51.07 -30.72 1.59
CA SER A 364 -51.53 -31.07 0.23
C SER A 364 -51.69 -29.87 -0.72
N SER A 365 -52.11 -28.70 -0.23
CA SER A 365 -52.37 -27.49 -1.04
C SER A 365 -51.08 -26.73 -1.42
N ARG A 366 -50.04 -26.80 -0.58
CA ARG A 366 -48.78 -26.06 -0.76
C ARG A 366 -47.86 -26.64 -1.83
N ARG A 367 -47.96 -27.93 -2.18
CA ARG A 367 -47.02 -28.58 -3.13
C ARG A 367 -47.20 -28.11 -4.58
N ARG A 368 -48.43 -27.74 -4.98
CA ARG A 368 -48.72 -27.13 -6.31
C ARG A 368 -48.37 -25.64 -6.35
N ALA A 369 -48.63 -24.89 -5.28
CA ALA A 369 -48.24 -23.48 -5.16
C ALA A 369 -46.72 -23.29 -5.13
N ARG A 370 -46.00 -24.14 -4.36
CA ARG A 370 -44.53 -24.13 -4.26
C ARG A 370 -43.85 -24.51 -5.58
N LYS A 371 -44.41 -25.44 -6.38
CA LYS A 371 -43.92 -25.73 -7.74
C LYS A 371 -44.08 -24.53 -8.69
N LYS A 372 -45.24 -23.85 -8.70
CA LYS A 372 -45.45 -22.63 -9.51
C LYS A 372 -44.56 -21.47 -9.05
N GLN A 373 -44.35 -21.32 -7.75
CA GLN A 373 -43.50 -20.27 -7.19
C GLN A 373 -42.00 -20.52 -7.46
N ILE A 374 -41.54 -21.78 -7.41
CA ILE A 374 -40.18 -22.17 -7.81
C ILE A 374 -39.96 -21.92 -9.31
N GLN A 375 -40.94 -22.25 -10.15
CA GLN A 375 -40.84 -22.05 -11.61
C GLN A 375 -40.84 -20.56 -11.98
N ASN A 376 -41.66 -19.74 -11.31
CA ASN A 376 -41.62 -18.28 -11.47
C ASN A 376 -40.33 -17.65 -10.93
N ASN A 377 -39.79 -18.14 -9.81
CA ASN A 377 -38.53 -17.66 -9.27
C ASN A 377 -37.34 -18.05 -10.16
N GLN A 378 -37.34 -19.26 -10.73
CA GLN A 378 -36.33 -19.68 -11.71
C GLN A 378 -36.39 -18.85 -12.99
N SER A 379 -37.59 -18.53 -13.48
CA SER A 379 -37.76 -17.65 -14.65
C SER A 379 -37.26 -16.24 -14.35
N LYS A 380 -37.63 -15.63 -13.21
CA LYS A 380 -37.11 -14.32 -12.78
C LYS A 380 -35.59 -14.32 -12.59
N GLN A 381 -35.03 -15.39 -12.01
CA GLN A 381 -33.60 -15.53 -11.81
C GLN A 381 -32.83 -15.70 -13.13
N MET A 382 -33.43 -16.38 -14.12
CA MET A 382 -32.88 -16.47 -15.49
C MET A 382 -32.93 -15.13 -16.21
N THR A 383 -34.02 -14.37 -16.09
CA THR A 383 -34.12 -13.02 -16.67
C THR A 383 -33.13 -12.05 -16.02
N GLN A 384 -32.95 -12.15 -14.70
CA GLN A 384 -31.97 -11.36 -13.95
C GLN A 384 -30.53 -11.71 -14.35
N LYS A 385 -30.19 -13.01 -14.46
CA LYS A 385 -28.91 -13.46 -15.00
C LYS A 385 -28.67 -13.01 -16.44
N HIS A 386 -29.70 -13.02 -17.29
CA HIS A 386 -29.58 -12.57 -18.68
C HIS A 386 -29.33 -11.06 -18.75
N SER A 387 -29.99 -10.27 -17.90
CA SER A 387 -29.73 -8.83 -17.75
C SER A 387 -28.31 -8.57 -17.24
N GLU A 388 -27.83 -9.35 -16.27
CA GLU A 388 -26.44 -9.26 -15.79
C GLU A 388 -25.42 -9.61 -16.87
N ILE A 389 -25.66 -10.66 -17.67
CA ILE A 389 -24.78 -11.02 -18.80
C ILE A 389 -24.74 -9.91 -19.84
N GLN A 390 -25.86 -9.25 -20.14
CA GLN A 390 -25.87 -8.11 -21.05
C GLN A 390 -25.12 -6.90 -20.49
N LYS A 391 -25.23 -6.62 -19.19
CA LYS A 391 -24.42 -5.59 -18.51
C LYS A 391 -22.94 -5.91 -18.56
N ILE A 392 -22.55 -7.17 -18.37
CA ILE A 392 -21.16 -7.63 -18.47
C ILE A 392 -20.62 -7.46 -19.90
N LYS A 393 -21.41 -7.80 -20.94
CA LYS A 393 -21.01 -7.59 -22.34
C LYS A 393 -20.81 -6.11 -22.68
N LEU A 394 -21.69 -5.24 -22.18
CA LEU A 394 -21.55 -3.80 -22.35
C LEU A 394 -20.31 -3.27 -21.60
N GLN A 395 -20.07 -3.75 -20.38
CA GLN A 395 -18.87 -3.45 -19.59
C GLN A 395 -17.59 -3.87 -20.32
N LEU A 396 -17.58 -5.04 -20.98
CA LEU A 396 -16.43 -5.54 -21.72
C LEU A 396 -16.10 -4.66 -22.93
N HIS A 397 -17.12 -4.21 -23.66
CA HIS A 397 -16.95 -3.32 -24.82
C HIS A 397 -16.46 -1.92 -24.39
N GLU A 398 -17.02 -1.37 -23.32
CA GLU A 398 -16.58 -0.08 -22.79
C GLU A 398 -15.18 -0.16 -22.16
N GLN A 399 -14.80 -1.30 -21.57
CA GLN A 399 -13.43 -1.56 -21.12
C GLN A 399 -12.45 -1.56 -22.29
N GLN A 400 -12.80 -2.19 -23.43
CA GLN A 400 -11.97 -2.18 -24.63
C GLN A 400 -11.73 -0.75 -25.15
N GLU A 401 -12.75 0.11 -25.15
CA GLU A 401 -12.59 1.52 -25.53
C GLU A 401 -11.75 2.32 -24.52
N TYR A 402 -11.94 2.09 -23.21
CA TYR A 402 -11.17 2.76 -22.17
C TYR A 402 -9.68 2.37 -22.22
N PHE A 403 -9.37 1.08 -22.37
CA PHE A 403 -7.99 0.61 -22.51
C PHE A 403 -7.32 1.18 -23.77
N SER A 404 -8.06 1.31 -24.87
CA SER A 404 -7.56 1.97 -26.08
C SER A 404 -7.17 3.43 -25.83
N LYS A 405 -7.99 4.17 -25.05
CA LYS A 405 -7.69 5.57 -24.68
C LYS A 405 -6.51 5.69 -23.72
N GLN A 406 -6.44 4.85 -22.68
CA GLN A 406 -5.34 4.85 -21.72
C GLN A 406 -4.01 4.43 -22.35
N PHE A 407 -4.01 3.46 -23.26
CA PHE A 407 -2.83 3.05 -24.00
C PHE A 407 -2.26 4.21 -24.84
N LYS A 408 -3.14 5.03 -25.42
CA LYS A 408 -2.77 6.22 -26.19
C LYS A 408 -2.22 7.35 -25.31
N LEU A 409 -2.79 7.56 -24.13
CA LEU A 409 -2.27 8.51 -23.13
C LEU A 409 -0.89 8.07 -22.61
N PHE A 410 -0.73 6.78 -22.32
CA PHE A 410 0.52 6.21 -21.85
C PHE A 410 1.61 6.26 -22.93
N SER A 411 1.29 5.95 -24.20
CA SER A 411 2.26 6.07 -25.29
C SER A 411 2.75 7.51 -25.45
N ASN A 412 1.85 8.48 -25.33
CA ASN A 412 2.21 9.90 -25.42
C ASN A 412 3.10 10.33 -24.24
N LEU A 413 2.78 9.92 -23.01
CA LEU A 413 3.59 10.22 -21.83
C LEU A 413 4.98 9.58 -21.92
N LEU A 414 5.06 8.33 -22.41
CA LEU A 414 6.33 7.63 -22.60
C LEU A 414 7.21 8.33 -23.65
N GLN A 415 6.58 8.78 -24.74
CA GLN A 415 7.26 9.57 -25.78
C GLN A 415 7.77 10.91 -25.23
N ASP A 416 6.96 11.61 -24.43
CA ASP A 416 7.38 12.88 -23.79
C ASP A 416 8.53 12.68 -22.79
N MET A 417 8.52 11.57 -22.06
CA MET A 417 9.59 11.21 -21.14
C MET A 417 10.88 10.87 -21.88
N GLN A 418 10.80 10.12 -22.99
CA GLN A 418 11.94 9.84 -23.86
C GLN A 418 12.53 11.13 -24.44
N ASN A 419 11.67 12.01 -24.97
CA ASN A 419 12.08 13.30 -25.53
C ASN A 419 12.79 14.18 -24.48
N LYS A 420 12.30 14.20 -23.23
CA LYS A 420 12.95 14.93 -22.13
C LYS A 420 14.30 14.30 -21.76
N ASN A 421 14.38 12.98 -21.74
CA ASN A 421 15.63 12.28 -21.41
C ASN A 421 16.70 12.54 -22.47
N ASP A 422 16.33 12.48 -23.75
CA ASP A 422 17.19 12.82 -24.88
C ASP A 422 17.65 14.29 -24.81
N TYR A 423 16.76 15.21 -24.42
CA TYR A 423 17.11 16.61 -24.20
C TYR A 423 18.19 16.79 -23.11
N TYR A 424 18.01 16.17 -21.94
CA TYR A 424 19.00 16.27 -20.86
C TYR A 424 20.31 15.56 -21.20
N PHE A 425 20.25 14.41 -21.87
CA PHE A 425 21.42 13.67 -22.33
C PHE A 425 22.24 14.49 -23.34
N ASN A 426 21.59 15.10 -24.32
CA ASN A 426 22.25 15.97 -25.30
C ASN A 426 22.86 17.21 -24.65
N LYS A 427 22.15 17.83 -23.69
CA LYS A 427 22.66 18.97 -22.93
C LYS A 427 23.91 18.61 -22.12
N TYR A 428 23.92 17.43 -21.49
CA TYR A 428 25.07 16.94 -20.73
C TYR A 428 26.27 16.65 -21.64
N ASN A 429 26.06 16.01 -22.78
CA ASN A 429 27.13 15.77 -23.76
C ASN A 429 27.68 17.06 -24.35
N GLN A 430 26.84 18.08 -24.56
CA GLN A 430 27.31 19.40 -24.99
C GLN A 430 28.22 20.03 -23.93
N GLN A 431 27.85 19.97 -22.65
CA GLN A 431 28.68 20.47 -21.55
C GLN A 431 30.01 19.71 -21.42
N LEU A 432 29.99 18.40 -21.63
CA LEU A 432 31.22 17.59 -21.66
C LEU A 432 32.14 17.99 -22.81
N ASN A 433 31.61 18.16 -24.02
CA ASN A 433 32.39 18.58 -25.18
C ASN A 433 32.99 19.98 -24.99
N GLU A 434 32.24 20.91 -24.38
CA GLU A 434 32.73 22.25 -24.03
C GLU A 434 33.88 22.16 -23.00
N LEU A 435 33.78 21.26 -22.02
CA LEU A 435 34.84 21.02 -21.04
C LEU A 435 36.09 20.41 -21.69
N GLU A 436 35.92 19.44 -22.59
CA GLU A 436 37.02 18.81 -23.33
C GLU A 436 37.76 19.81 -24.22
N GLN A 437 37.03 20.71 -24.88
CA GLN A 437 37.64 21.81 -25.65
C GLN A 437 38.45 22.76 -24.74
N GLN A 438 37.92 23.14 -23.58
CA GLN A 438 38.65 23.98 -22.62
C GLN A 438 39.92 23.31 -22.08
N ILE A 439 39.87 21.99 -21.84
CA ILE A 439 41.04 21.20 -21.42
C ILE A 439 42.08 21.14 -22.55
N SER A 440 41.64 20.94 -23.80
CA SER A 440 42.53 20.92 -24.96
C SER A 440 43.18 22.28 -25.23
N GLU A 441 42.45 23.38 -25.09
CA GLU A 441 42.98 24.74 -25.23
C GLU A 441 43.99 25.07 -24.12
N ASN A 442 43.70 24.68 -22.88
CA ASN A 442 44.64 24.85 -21.76
C ASN A 442 45.91 24.01 -21.93
N ASN A 443 45.81 22.78 -22.46
CA ASN A 443 46.98 21.95 -22.74
C ASN A 443 47.84 22.52 -23.88
N ASN A 444 47.23 23.06 -24.94
CA ASN A 444 47.96 23.72 -26.03
C ASN A 444 48.64 25.02 -25.55
N ASN A 445 48.01 25.78 -24.66
CA ASN A 445 48.63 26.96 -24.04
C ASN A 445 49.79 26.59 -23.10
N ASN A 446 49.70 25.47 -22.38
CA ASN A 446 50.80 24.97 -21.54
C ASN A 446 51.99 24.43 -22.36
N ILE A 447 51.74 23.78 -23.49
CA ILE A 447 52.79 23.30 -24.40
C ILE A 447 53.50 24.48 -25.07
N ASN A 448 52.76 25.53 -25.46
CA ASN A 448 53.37 26.75 -26.02
C ASN A 448 54.19 27.53 -24.98
N ASN A 449 53.82 27.48 -23.70
CA ASN A 449 54.60 28.09 -22.62
C ASN A 449 55.82 27.24 -22.23
N SER A 450 55.80 25.90 -22.38
CA SER A 450 56.96 25.05 -22.09
C SER A 450 58.02 25.04 -23.19
N ILE A 451 57.65 25.36 -24.44
CA ILE A 451 58.60 25.43 -25.57
C ILE A 451 59.43 26.74 -25.54
N HIS A 452 58.99 27.77 -24.80
CA HIS A 452 59.72 29.04 -24.67
C HIS A 452 60.69 29.15 -23.47
N SER A 453 60.82 28.11 -22.63
CA SER A 453 61.77 28.11 -21.50
C SER A 453 62.56 26.80 -21.42
N GLY A 454 63.79 26.80 -21.96
CA GLY A 454 64.85 25.90 -21.48
C GLY A 454 65.50 24.99 -22.54
N LEU A 455 66.22 25.56 -23.50
CA LEU A 455 67.43 24.93 -24.02
C LEU A 455 68.59 25.34 -23.10
N ASP A 456 69.02 24.46 -22.19
CA ASP A 456 70.45 24.22 -21.93
C ASP A 456 70.72 23.22 -20.79
N ARG A 457 71.71 22.34 -21.07
CA ARG A 457 72.64 21.62 -20.15
C ARG A 457 72.20 20.30 -19.48
N SER A 458 72.66 19.23 -20.13
CA SER A 458 73.48 18.11 -19.59
C SER A 458 73.67 17.98 -18.07
N PHE A 459 73.44 16.78 -17.52
CA PHE A 459 74.45 15.98 -16.80
C PHE A 459 73.95 14.53 -16.58
N SER A 460 74.90 13.60 -16.64
CA SER A 460 74.83 12.16 -16.42
C SER A 460 74.63 11.78 -14.94
N ASP A 461 73.89 10.70 -14.65
CA ASP A 461 74.41 9.51 -13.94
C ASP A 461 73.31 8.49 -13.57
N PHE A 462 73.77 7.25 -13.43
CA PHE A 462 73.12 5.95 -13.19
C PHE A 462 72.11 5.87 -12.03
N SER A 463 71.05 5.05 -12.16
CA SER A 463 70.98 3.67 -11.58
C SER A 463 69.54 3.12 -11.41
N ASP A 464 69.46 1.82 -11.66
CA ASP A 464 68.41 0.79 -11.54
C ASP A 464 67.26 0.96 -10.51
N SER A 465 66.03 0.65 -10.94
CA SER A 465 65.24 -0.51 -10.45
C SER A 465 63.81 -0.54 -11.03
N GLU A 466 63.50 -1.61 -11.77
CA GLU A 466 62.15 -2.10 -12.11
C GLU A 466 61.40 -2.64 -10.84
N PRO A 467 60.09 -3.03 -10.83
CA PRO A 467 59.26 -3.49 -11.97
C PRO A 467 57.74 -3.16 -11.96
N SER A 468 57.12 -3.58 -13.07
CA SER A 468 55.82 -4.29 -13.20
C SER A 468 54.57 -3.55 -13.72
N LEU A 469 54.36 -3.82 -15.02
CA LEU A 469 53.13 -3.82 -15.79
C LEU A 469 51.94 -4.52 -15.11
N ILE A 470 50.76 -3.89 -15.16
CA ILE A 470 49.49 -4.57 -15.47
C ILE A 470 48.78 -3.79 -16.57
N LYS A 471 48.66 -4.43 -17.74
CA LYS A 471 47.90 -3.99 -18.91
C LYS A 471 46.40 -4.20 -18.65
N SER A 472 45.60 -3.16 -18.79
CA SER A 472 44.14 -3.27 -18.94
C SER A 472 43.82 -3.61 -20.40
N SER A 473 43.44 -4.86 -20.67
CA SER A 473 42.87 -5.29 -21.94
C SER A 473 41.36 -5.07 -21.96
N SER A 474 40.93 -4.39 -23.01
CA SER A 474 39.58 -4.29 -23.55
C SER A 474 38.81 -5.62 -23.58
N THR A 475 37.57 -5.61 -23.11
CA THR A 475 36.49 -6.44 -23.68
C THR A 475 35.21 -5.61 -23.74
N SER A 476 34.89 -5.20 -24.96
CA SER A 476 33.57 -4.81 -25.41
C SER A 476 32.91 -6.01 -26.08
N SER A 477 31.57 -6.00 -26.13
CA SER A 477 30.63 -6.97 -26.73
C SER A 477 29.95 -7.94 -25.76
N ILE A 478 28.65 -8.17 -26.02
CA ILE A 478 27.64 -9.02 -25.35
C ILE A 478 26.89 -8.27 -24.22
N ASP A 479 25.59 -7.91 -24.28
CA ASP A 479 24.47 -8.31 -25.14
C ASP A 479 23.43 -7.17 -25.23
N GLN A 480 22.99 -6.88 -26.45
CA GLN A 480 21.93 -5.92 -26.79
C GLN A 480 20.65 -6.64 -27.27
N GLN A 481 20.35 -7.82 -26.72
CA GLN A 481 19.13 -8.57 -27.01
C GLN A 481 18.39 -8.95 -25.72
N GLN A 482 17.61 -8.01 -25.18
CA GLN A 482 16.42 -8.33 -24.37
C GLN A 482 15.48 -7.12 -24.24
N LEU A 483 15.14 -6.54 -25.40
CA LEU A 483 14.06 -5.57 -25.56
C LEU A 483 13.02 -6.14 -26.53
N GLN A 484 12.46 -7.30 -26.19
CA GLN A 484 11.18 -7.83 -26.70
C GLN A 484 10.84 -9.15 -25.99
N LEU A 485 10.16 -9.02 -24.85
CA LEU A 485 9.14 -9.87 -24.20
C LEU A 485 8.89 -9.26 -22.82
#